data_AF-A0A2V6JPM7-F1
#
_entry.id   AF-A0A2V6JPM7-F1
#
_cell.length_a   1.000
_cell.length_b   1.000
_cell.length_c   1.000
_cell.angle_alpha   90.00
_cell.angle_beta   90.00
_cell.angle_gamma   90.00
#
_symmetry.space_group_name_H-M   'P 1'
#
loop_
_entity.id
_entity.type
_entity.pdbx_description
1 polymer ?
#
loop_
_entity_poly.entity_id
_entity_poly.type
_entity_poly.pdbx_seq_one_letter_code
_entity_poly.pdbx_strand_id
1 'polypeptide(L)' 'DYEWSCDKVRKFDLTKRCRAVLFSPIFGRIDPRQIVEWILVDKLDVRFQLQMHKFIWTPTQRGV' A
#
# COMPACT_ATOMS: atom_id res chain seq x y z
N ASP A 1 -9.87 -4.56 -3.45
CA ASP A 1 -8.81 -3.62 -3.06
C ASP A 1 -7.43 -4.02 -3.56
N TYR A 2 -6.79 -5.04 -2.96
CA TYR A 2 -5.42 -5.44 -3.33
C TYR A 2 -5.31 -5.95 -4.78
N GLU A 3 -6.08 -6.98 -5.16
CA GLU A 3 -6.07 -7.54 -6.52
C GLU A 3 -6.41 -6.49 -7.57
N TRP A 4 -7.46 -5.70 -7.32
CA TRP A 4 -7.84 -4.57 -8.17
C TRP A 4 -6.69 -3.57 -8.31
N SER A 5 -5.97 -3.26 -7.23
CA SER A 5 -4.82 -2.35 -7.27
C SER A 5 -3.68 -2.93 -8.11
N CYS A 6 -3.39 -4.24 -7.95
CA CYS A 6 -2.41 -4.94 -8.77
C CYS A 6 -2.76 -4.85 -10.27
N ASP A 7 -4.03 -5.05 -10.60
CA ASP A 7 -4.52 -4.92 -11.97
C ASP A 7 -4.33 -3.51 -12.52
N LYS A 8 -4.53 -2.46 -11.72
CA LYS A 8 -4.26 -1.09 -12.15
C LYS A 8 -2.77 -0.83 -12.36
N VAL A 9 -1.92 -1.33 -11.47
CA VAL A 9 -0.45 -1.24 -11.60
C VAL A 9 0.00 -1.84 -12.92
N ARG A 10 -0.47 -3.06 -13.23
CA ARG A 10 -0.14 -3.77 -14.47
C ARG A 10 -0.74 -3.09 -15.70
N LYS A 11 -2.05 -2.78 -15.67
CA LYS A 11 -2.79 -2.20 -16.80
C LYS A 11 -2.21 -0.86 -17.28
N PHE A 12 -1.67 -0.06 -16.37
CA PHE A 12 -1.17 1.28 -16.69
C PHE A 12 0.35 1.39 -16.64
N ASP A 13 1.07 0.27 -16.50
CA ASP A 13 2.53 0.21 -16.38
C ASP A 13 3.07 1.21 -15.33
N LEU A 14 2.41 1.31 -14.18
CA LEU A 14 2.68 2.40 -13.22
C LEU A 14 4.12 2.37 -12.69
N THR A 15 4.71 1.18 -12.57
CA THR A 15 6.09 1.00 -12.10
C THR A 15 7.13 1.58 -13.07
N LYS A 16 6.78 1.73 -14.36
CA LYS A 16 7.65 2.37 -15.37
C LYS A 16 7.46 3.88 -15.45
N ARG A 17 6.34 4.39 -14.94
CA ARG A 17 5.92 5.80 -15.08
C ARG A 17 6.13 6.61 -13.81
N CYS A 18 6.10 5.94 -12.66
CA CYS A 18 6.27 6.54 -11.35
C CYS A 18 7.59 6.07 -10.74
N ARG A 19 8.30 6.96 -10.03
CA ARG A 19 9.52 6.59 -9.30
C ARG A 19 9.28 5.49 -8.26
N ALA A 20 8.09 5.49 -7.66
CA ALA A 20 7.63 4.45 -6.76
C ALA A 20 6.11 4.39 -6.79
N VAL A 21 5.57 3.17 -6.77
CA VAL A 21 4.15 2.91 -6.53
C VAL A 21 4.02 2.41 -5.09
N LEU A 22 3.21 3.09 -4.29
CA LEU A 22 3.11 2.87 -2.85
C LEU A 22 1.87 2.05 -2.51
N PHE A 23 2.05 0.98 -1.76
CA PHE A 23 0.97 0.16 -1.20
C PHE A 23 0.93 0.35 0.31
N SER A 24 -0.26 0.57 0.85
CA SER A 24 -0.49 0.70 2.29
C SER A 24 -1.76 -0.06 2.69
N PRO A 25 -1.80 -0.72 3.85
CA PRO A 25 -2.98 -1.42 4.31
C PRO A 25 -4.05 -0.41 4.74
N ILE A 26 -5.30 -0.83 4.67
CA ILE A 26 -6.39 -0.10 5.33
C ILE A 26 -6.17 -0.23 6.84
N PHE A 27 -5.86 0.90 7.49
CA PHE A 27 -5.53 0.94 8.91
C PHE A 27 -6.60 0.28 9.78
N GLY A 28 -6.18 -0.61 10.68
CA GLY A 28 -7.07 -1.31 11.62
C GLY A 28 -8.01 -2.35 11.00
N ARG A 29 -7.97 -2.59 9.69
CA ARG A 29 -8.79 -3.61 9.01
C ARG A 29 -7.99 -4.75 8.42
N ILE A 30 -6.79 -4.48 7.95
CA ILE A 30 -5.89 -5.48 7.37
C ILE A 30 -4.57 -5.40 8.11
N ASP A 31 -4.06 -6.54 8.55
CA ASP A 31 -2.72 -6.63 9.13
C ASP A 31 -1.68 -6.22 8.07
N PRO A 32 -0.81 -5.23 8.35
CA PRO A 32 0.31 -4.87 7.49
C PRO A 32 1.09 -6.07 6.93
N ARG A 33 1.32 -7.09 7.77
CA ARG A 33 2.05 -8.31 7.39
C ARG A 33 1.38 -9.03 6.23
N GLN A 34 0.05 -9.11 6.25
CA GLN A 34 -0.73 -9.80 5.23
C GLN A 34 -0.54 -9.16 3.85
N ILE A 35 -0.55 -7.82 3.76
CA ILE A 35 -0.27 -7.11 2.51
C ILE A 35 1.16 -7.36 2.02
N VAL A 36 2.15 -7.35 2.92
CA VAL A 36 3.55 -7.61 2.57
C VAL A 36 3.71 -9.02 2.01
N GLU A 37 3.09 -10.02 2.65
CA GLU A 37 3.13 -11.41 2.17
C GLU A 37 2.50 -11.56 0.78
N TRP A 38 1.37 -10.89 0.51
CA TRP A 38 0.76 -10.90 -0.83
C TRP A 38 1.65 -10.24 -1.89
N ILE A 39 2.26 -9.09 -1.59
CA ILE A 39 3.18 -8.41 -2.52
C ILE A 39 4.37 -9.31 -2.87
N LEU A 40 4.91 -10.04 -1.88
CA LEU A 40 6.04 -10.96 -2.07
C LEU A 40 5.63 -12.16 -2.95
N VAL A 41 4.46 -12.76 -2.69
CA VAL A 41 3.93 -13.88 -3.48
C VAL A 41 3.70 -13.47 -4.94
N ASP A 42 3.10 -12.31 -5.16
CA ASP A 42 2.78 -11.80 -6.49
C ASP A 42 3.99 -11.21 -7.24
N LYS A 43 5.13 -11.07 -6.54
CA LYS A 43 6.37 -10.45 -7.05
C LYS A 43 6.09 -9.08 -7.69
N LEU A 44 5.21 -8.30 -7.07
CA LEU A 44 4.81 -7.01 -7.60
C LEU A 44 5.89 -5.98 -7.30
N ASP A 45 6.36 -5.26 -8.33
CA ASP A 45 7.37 -4.20 -8.21
C ASP A 45 6.78 -2.91 -7.62
N VAL A 46 6.40 -2.98 -6.35
CA VAL A 46 5.80 -1.88 -5.58
C VAL A 46 6.53 -1.74 -4.26
N ARG A 47 6.38 -0.58 -3.62
CA ARG A 47 6.92 -0.32 -2.30
C ARG A 47 5.82 -0.34 -1.25
N PHE A 48 6.03 -1.13 -0.22
CA PHE A 48 5.15 -1.10 0.94
C PHE A 48 5.46 0.12 1.81
N GLN A 49 4.42 0.82 2.26
CA GLN A 49 4.52 1.95 3.18
C GLN A 49 3.38 1.92 4.20
N LEU A 50 3.73 2.06 5.47
CA LEU A 50 2.73 2.28 6.53
C LEU A 50 2.18 3.70 6.46
N GLN A 51 0.89 3.85 6.80
CA GLN A 51 0.28 5.15 7.02
C GLN A 51 0.79 5.74 8.34
N MET A 52 2.02 6.24 8.35
CA MET A 52 2.76 6.66 9.56
C MET A 52 1.97 7.62 10.44
N HIS A 53 1.15 8.50 9.84
CA HIS A 53 0.34 9.45 10.58
C HIS A 53 -0.67 8.78 11.54
N LYS A 54 -1.11 7.55 11.26
CA LYS A 54 -1.99 6.77 12.14
C LYS A 54 -1.28 6.19 13.37
N PHE A 55 0.06 6.14 13.34
CA PHE A 55 0.89 5.65 14.45
C PHE A 55 1.51 6.79 15.26
N ILE A 56 1.79 7.93 14.61
CA ILE A 56 2.41 9.10 15.25
C ILE A 56 1.35 9.94 15.98
N TRP A 57 0.21 10.18 15.33
CA TRP A 57 -0.86 11.00 15.89
C TRP A 57 -2.05 10.15 16.27
N THR A 58 -2.81 10.61 17.27
CA THR A 58 -4.04 9.94 17.66
C THR A 58 -5.00 9.88 16.46
N PRO A 59 -5.74 8.78 16.26
CA PRO A 59 -6.61 8.62 15.08
C PRO A 59 -7.69 9.70 14.93
N THR A 60 -8.01 10.39 16.01
CA THR A 60 -8.99 11.47 16.10
C THR A 60 -8.42 12.85 15.76
N GLN A 61 -7.10 12.99 15.69
CA GLN A 61 -6.43 14.24 15.36
C GLN A 61 -6.55 14.52 13.86
N ARG A 62 -7.13 15.67 13.50
CA ARG A 62 -7.35 16.10 12.12
C ARG A 62 -6.24 17.04 11.67
N GLY A 63 -5.91 17.02 10.38
CA GLY A 63 -4.95 17.96 9.76
C GLY A 63 -3.47 17.57 9.91
N VAL A 64 -3.18 16.28 10.05
CA VAL A 64 -1.83 15.70 10.11
C VAL A 64 -1.55 14.81 8.90
#